data_AF-A0A3C1HHD3-F1
#
_entry.id   AF-A0A3C1HHD3-F1
#
_cell.length_a   1.000
_cell.length_b   1.000
_cell.length_c   1.000
_cell.angle_alpha   90.00
_cell.angle_beta   90.00
_cell.angle_gamma   90.00
#
_symmetry.space_group_name_H-M   'P 1'
#
loop_
_entity.id
_entity.type
_entity.pdbx_description
1 polymer ?
#
loop_
_entity_poly.entity_id
_entity_poly.type
_entity_poly.pdbx_seq_one_letter_code
_entity_poly.pdbx_strand_id
1 'polypeptide(L)'
;MGTADDLGRFAIRAHMGNQSLFMTGVFPERIRRRAETRGFPDLSYYEALGRSSFREISHHRLAERYHLGGVFETLGERFQEARHALNDLADRVFTLGEDPHAFDGLLRRTT
;
A
#
# COMPACT_ATOMS: atom_id res chain seq x y z
N MET A 1 10.10 28.13 -7.15
CA MET A 1 9.56 26.79 -7.46
C MET A 1 8.06 26.83 -7.13
N GLY A 2 7.19 26.83 -8.15
CA GLY A 2 5.77 27.21 -8.00
C GLY A 2 4.92 26.17 -7.27
N THR A 3 3.77 26.57 -6.73
CA THR A 3 2.84 25.73 -5.95
C THR A 3 2.36 24.49 -6.72
N ALA A 4 2.21 24.58 -8.04
CA ALA A 4 1.82 23.46 -8.90
C ALA A 4 2.90 22.37 -8.98
N ASP A 5 4.17 22.77 -8.99
CA ASP A 5 5.32 21.88 -9.05
C ASP A 5 5.57 21.18 -7.69
N ASP A 6 5.21 21.85 -6.60
CA ASP A 6 5.20 21.27 -5.24
C ASP A 6 4.12 20.20 -5.04
N LEU A 7 2.88 20.50 -5.48
CA LEU A 7 1.77 19.55 -5.44
C LEU A 7 2.07 18.33 -6.31
N GLY A 8 2.67 18.54 -7.50
CA GLY A 8 3.07 17.44 -8.39
C GLY A 8 4.06 16.49 -7.74
N ARG A 9 5.15 17.00 -7.14
CA ARG A 9 6.11 16.17 -6.41
C ARG A 9 5.48 15.38 -5.28
N PHE A 10 4.66 16.05 -4.46
CA PHE A 10 3.97 15.40 -3.36
C PHE A 10 3.05 14.28 -3.85
N ALA A 11 2.25 14.53 -4.89
CA ALA A 11 1.34 13.56 -5.47
C ALA A 11 2.07 12.35 -6.06
N ILE A 12 3.18 12.57 -6.78
CA ILE A 12 4.00 11.48 -7.34
C ILE A 12 4.55 10.62 -6.21
N ARG A 13 5.13 11.23 -5.17
CA ARG A 13 5.73 10.49 -4.05
C ARG A 13 4.67 9.74 -3.22
N ALA A 14 3.50 10.34 -2.99
CA ALA A 14 2.37 9.67 -2.38
C ALA A 14 1.88 8.48 -3.23
N HIS A 15 1.79 8.66 -4.56
CA HIS A 15 1.43 7.59 -5.47
C HIS A 15 2.44 6.44 -5.44
N MET A 16 3.75 6.72 -5.38
CA MET A 16 4.78 5.67 -5.24
C MET A 16 4.58 4.86 -3.96
N GLY A 17 4.33 5.51 -2.82
CA GLY A 17 4.00 4.84 -1.56
C GLY A 17 2.76 3.96 -1.64
N ASN A 18 1.66 4.54 -2.12
CA ASN A 18 0.37 3.86 -2.25
C ASN A 18 0.43 2.69 -3.23
N GLN A 19 1.08 2.87 -4.38
CA GLN A 19 1.21 1.85 -5.40
C GLN A 19 2.07 0.68 -4.90
N SER A 20 3.17 0.97 -4.20
CA SER A 20 3.97 -0.07 -3.54
C SER A 20 3.14 -0.86 -2.52
N LEU A 21 2.38 -0.18 -1.66
CA LEU A 21 1.55 -0.84 -0.64
C LEU A 21 0.48 -1.72 -1.29
N PHE A 22 -0.21 -1.20 -2.28
CA PHE A 22 -1.23 -1.93 -3.03
C PHE A 22 -0.66 -3.16 -3.73
N MET A 23 0.45 -3.01 -4.46
CA MET A 23 1.07 -4.12 -5.19
C MET A 23 1.57 -5.22 -4.25
N THR A 24 2.23 -4.83 -3.15
CA THR A 24 2.79 -5.78 -2.18
C THR A 24 1.77 -6.40 -1.23
N GLY A 25 0.63 -5.74 -1.01
CA GLY A 25 -0.46 -6.26 -0.19
C GLY A 25 -1.48 -7.06 -1.00
N VAL A 26 -1.93 -6.56 -2.15
CA VAL A 26 -3.02 -7.19 -2.92
C VAL A 26 -2.52 -8.25 -3.89
N PHE A 27 -1.30 -8.08 -4.44
CA PHE A 27 -0.76 -9.00 -5.45
C PHE A 27 0.67 -9.52 -5.14
N PRO A 28 0.98 -9.94 -3.88
CA PRO A 28 2.33 -10.36 -3.51
C PRO A 28 2.84 -11.55 -4.35
N GLU A 29 1.98 -12.52 -4.66
CA GLU A 29 2.37 -13.69 -5.47
C GLU A 29 2.72 -13.33 -6.91
N ARG A 30 2.04 -12.34 -7.48
CA ARG A 30 2.34 -11.87 -8.83
C ARG A 30 3.71 -11.22 -8.90
N ILE A 31 4.12 -10.51 -7.84
CA ILE A 31 5.47 -9.95 -7.72
C ILE A 31 6.49 -11.08 -7.60
N ARG A 32 6.27 -12.06 -6.71
CA ARG A 32 7.18 -13.21 -6.52
C ARG A 32 7.43 -13.96 -7.83
N ARG A 33 6.37 -14.37 -8.54
CA ARG A 33 6.47 -15.06 -9.83
C ARG A 33 7.19 -14.24 -10.90
N ARG A 34 7.02 -12.92 -10.91
CA ARG A 34 7.73 -12.05 -11.86
C ARG A 34 9.19 -11.86 -11.47
N ALA A 35 9.53 -11.78 -10.19
CA ALA A 35 10.91 -11.68 -9.72
C ALA A 35 11.74 -12.92 -10.10
N GLU A 36 11.10 -14.09 -10.22
CA GLU A 36 11.73 -15.32 -10.73
C GLU A 36 12.09 -15.23 -12.24
N THR A 37 11.45 -14.31 -12.98
CA THR A 37 11.81 -14.01 -14.38
C THR A 37 12.86 -12.91 -14.42
N ARG A 38 13.95 -13.14 -15.17
CA ARG A 38 15.16 -12.29 -15.14
C ARG A 38 14.83 -10.79 -15.36
N GLY A 39 15.08 -9.98 -14.33
CA GLY A 39 15.09 -8.52 -14.40
C GLY A 39 13.95 -7.79 -13.67
N PHE A 40 12.98 -8.50 -13.08
CA PHE A 40 11.91 -7.85 -12.33
C PHE A 40 12.31 -7.66 -10.85
N PRO A 41 12.08 -6.48 -10.24
CA PRO A 41 12.33 -6.28 -8.82
C PRO A 41 11.47 -7.18 -7.92
N ASP A 42 12.04 -7.62 -6.80
CA ASP A 42 11.34 -8.46 -5.83
C ASP A 42 10.47 -7.67 -4.86
N LEU A 43 9.82 -8.38 -3.92
CA LEU A 43 8.95 -7.76 -2.92
C LEU A 43 9.69 -6.75 -2.03
N SER A 44 10.95 -7.03 -1.70
CA SER A 44 11.77 -6.19 -0.82
C SER A 44 12.05 -4.82 -1.45
N TYR A 45 12.25 -4.78 -2.77
CA TYR A 45 12.38 -3.53 -3.52
C TYR A 45 11.14 -2.64 -3.35
N TYR A 46 9.94 -3.18 -3.55
CA TYR A 46 8.71 -2.41 -3.46
C TYR A 46 8.40 -1.99 -2.03
N GLU A 47 8.71 -2.82 -1.03
CA GLU A 47 8.62 -2.45 0.39
C GLU A 47 9.54 -1.28 0.72
N ALA A 48 10.81 -1.33 0.31
CA ALA A 48 11.75 -0.25 0.53
C ALA A 48 11.32 1.06 -0.16
N LEU A 49 10.84 0.95 -1.41
CA LEU A 49 10.30 2.07 -2.18
C LEU A 49 9.09 2.71 -1.48
N GLY A 50 8.16 1.88 -0.99
CA GLY A 50 6.96 2.37 -0.32
C GLY A 50 7.28 3.04 1.03
N ARG A 51 8.10 2.40 1.85
CA ARG A 51 8.57 2.92 3.14
C ARG A 51 9.26 4.27 2.99
N SER A 52 10.22 4.36 2.09
CA SER A 52 10.97 5.60 1.85
C SER A 52 10.07 6.73 1.33
N SER A 53 9.16 6.41 0.41
CA SER A 53 8.20 7.40 -0.13
C SER A 53 7.31 7.97 0.96
N PHE A 54 6.75 7.13 1.84
CA PHE A 54 5.90 7.60 2.93
C PHE A 54 6.66 8.39 4.00
N ARG A 55 7.85 7.92 4.40
CA ARG A 55 8.72 8.65 5.34
C ARG A 55 9.05 10.05 4.84
N GLU A 56 9.39 10.18 3.55
CA GLU A 56 9.74 11.47 2.97
C GLU A 56 8.57 12.46 2.96
N ILE A 57 7.36 12.02 2.64
CA ILE A 57 6.21 12.93 2.54
C ILE A 57 5.52 13.17 3.88
N SER A 58 5.81 12.40 4.92
CA SER A 58 5.17 12.52 6.24
C SER A 58 5.31 13.91 6.86
N HIS A 59 6.45 14.57 6.65
CA HIS A 59 6.71 15.93 7.15
C HIS A 59 6.56 17.01 6.07
N HIS A 60 5.99 16.67 4.91
CA HIS A 60 5.75 17.65 3.85
C HIS A 60 4.62 18.61 4.24
N ARG A 61 4.71 19.91 3.90
CA ARG A 61 3.66 20.90 4.23
C ARG A 61 2.25 20.52 3.76
N LEU A 62 2.16 19.77 2.66
CA LEU A 62 0.88 19.28 2.15
C LEU A 62 0.34 18.10 2.97
N ALA A 63 1.21 17.26 3.54
CA ALA A 63 0.78 16.25 4.49
C ALA A 63 0.27 16.90 5.80
N GLU A 64 0.89 17.98 6.25
CA GLU A 64 0.37 18.77 7.38
C GLU A 64 -0.98 19.41 7.03
N ARG A 65 -1.06 20.11 5.89
CA ARG A 65 -2.29 20.77 5.40
C ARG A 65 -3.49 19.82 5.27
N TYR A 66 -3.25 18.58 4.86
CA TYR A 66 -4.29 17.57 4.69
C TYR A 66 -4.41 16.60 5.86
N HIS A 67 -3.68 16.83 6.95
CA HIS A 67 -3.64 15.96 8.14
C HIS A 67 -3.25 14.50 7.83
N LEU A 68 -2.40 14.29 6.83
CA LEU A 68 -1.89 12.99 6.40
C LEU A 68 -0.51 12.67 6.99
N GLY A 69 0.15 13.61 7.67
CA GLY A 69 1.52 13.43 8.17
C GLY A 69 1.69 12.19 9.03
N GLY A 70 0.88 12.04 10.08
CA GLY A 70 0.91 10.87 10.95
C GLY A 70 0.48 9.57 10.26
N VAL A 71 -0.39 9.64 9.24
CA VAL A 71 -0.77 8.47 8.43
C VAL A 71 0.42 7.98 7.63
N PHE A 72 1.12 8.88 6.93
CA PHE A 72 2.31 8.53 6.16
C PHE A 72 3.45 8.07 7.06
N GLU A 73 3.66 8.71 8.22
CA GLU A 73 4.65 8.26 9.19
C GLU A 73 4.38 6.81 9.62
N THR A 74 3.14 6.53 10.04
CA THR A 74 2.70 5.17 10.44
C THR A 74 2.91 4.18 9.30
N LEU A 75 2.49 4.51 8.07
CA LEU A 75 2.69 3.64 6.90
C LEU A 75 4.17 3.44 6.57
N GLY A 76 5.01 4.45 6.75
CA GLY A 76 6.45 4.37 6.54
C GLY A 76 7.16 3.49 7.57
N GLU A 77 6.71 3.50 8.82
CA GLU A 77 7.23 2.68 9.91
C GLU A 77 6.72 1.23 9.84
N ARG A 78 5.41 1.08 9.67
CA ARG A 78 4.66 -0.18 9.78
C ARG A 78 4.26 -0.76 8.42
N PHE A 79 4.98 -0.39 7.36
CA PHE A 79 4.65 -0.81 6.00
C PHE A 79 4.43 -2.33 5.84
N GLN A 80 5.32 -3.14 6.44
CA GLN A 80 5.23 -4.59 6.33
C GLN A 80 3.93 -5.11 6.99
N GLU A 81 3.60 -4.61 8.18
CA GLU A 81 2.36 -4.94 8.88
C GLU A 81 1.14 -4.50 8.08
N ALA A 82 1.15 -3.27 7.53
CA ALA A 82 0.08 -2.74 6.70
C ALA A 82 -0.15 -3.58 5.45
N ARG A 83 0.91 -4.01 4.74
CA ARG A 83 0.73 -4.87 3.56
C ARG A 83 0.25 -6.27 3.91
N HIS A 84 0.63 -6.81 5.08
CA HIS A 84 0.12 -8.11 5.53
C HIS A 84 -1.37 -8.03 5.86
N ALA A 85 -1.79 -6.98 6.58
CA ALA A 85 -3.22 -6.74 6.83
C ALA A 85 -4.00 -6.55 5.52
N LEU A 86 -3.43 -5.86 4.54
CA LEU A 86 -4.03 -5.72 3.21
C LEU A 86 -4.06 -7.03 2.43
N ASN A 87 -3.05 -7.89 2.57
CA ASN A 87 -3.05 -9.23 1.99
C ASN A 87 -4.15 -10.11 2.59
N ASP A 88 -4.27 -10.14 3.92
CA ASP A 88 -5.34 -10.88 4.59
C ASP A 88 -6.74 -10.39 4.16
N LEU A 89 -6.89 -9.08 3.97
CA LEU A 89 -8.14 -8.50 3.46
C LEU A 89 -8.39 -8.89 2.00
N ALA A 90 -7.37 -8.80 1.15
CA ALA A 90 -7.46 -9.15 -0.27
C ALA A 90 -7.84 -10.62 -0.43
N ASP A 91 -7.19 -11.53 0.31
CA ASP A 91 -7.48 -12.96 0.27
C ASP A 91 -8.94 -13.22 0.66
N ARG A 92 -9.43 -12.60 1.74
CA ARG A 92 -10.85 -12.70 2.12
C ARG A 92 -11.77 -12.19 1.02
N VAL A 93 -11.51 -11.02 0.44
CA VAL A 93 -12.37 -10.43 -0.60
C VAL A 93 -12.38 -11.28 -1.87
N PHE A 94 -11.24 -11.80 -2.30
CA PHE A 94 -11.18 -12.68 -3.46
C PHE A 94 -11.90 -14.01 -3.22
N THR A 95 -11.71 -14.63 -2.06
CA THR A 95 -12.46 -15.85 -1.69
C THR A 95 -13.97 -15.60 -1.60
N LEU A 96 -14.40 -14.44 -1.09
CA LEU A 96 -15.82 -14.06 -1.05
C LEU A 96 -16.42 -13.86 -2.45
N GLY A 97 -15.63 -13.39 -3.43
CA GLY A 97 -16.08 -13.22 -4.81
C GLY A 97 -16.19 -14.53 -5.59
N GLU A 98 -15.49 -15.57 -5.13
CA GLU A 98 -15.51 -16.92 -5.73
C GLU A 98 -16.68 -17.78 -5.23
N ASP A 99 -17.28 -17.44 -4.08
CA ASP A 99 -18.45 -18.12 -3.50
C ASP A 99 -19.62 -17.14 -3.31
N PRO A 100 -20.71 -17.27 -4.08
CA PRO A 100 -21.91 -16.41 -4.00
C PRO A 100 -22.56 -16.32 -2.61
N HIS A 101 -22.26 -17.25 -1.68
CA HIS A 101 -22.85 -17.32 -0.35
C HIS A 101 -21.90 -16.91 0.78
N ALA A 102 -20.65 -16.56 0.47
CA ALA A 102 -19.63 -16.42 1.51
C ALA A 102 -19.78 -15.13 2.35
N PHE A 103 -20.49 -14.10 1.84
CA PHE A 103 -20.81 -12.89 2.60
C PHE A 103 -21.67 -13.17 3.85
N ASP A 104 -22.52 -14.19 3.81
CA ASP A 104 -23.37 -14.58 4.95
C ASP A 104 -22.56 -15.14 6.14
N GLY A 105 -21.41 -15.74 5.86
CA GLY A 105 -20.52 -16.29 6.90
C GLY A 105 -19.71 -15.22 7.64
N LEU A 106 -19.39 -14.11 6.98
CA LEU A 106 -18.62 -13.02 7.58
C LEU A 106 -19.47 -12.17 8.54
N LEU A 107 -20.72 -11.88 8.16
CA LEU A 107 -21.66 -11.09 8.97
C LEU A 107 -22.10 -11.80 10.25
N ARG A 108 -22.02 -13.14 10.28
CA ARG A 108 -22.37 -13.96 11.45
C ARG A 108 -21.26 -14.11 12.49
N ARG A 109 -20.01 -13.74 12.18
CA ARG A 109 -18.85 -13.89 13.08
C ARG A 109 -18.57 -12.67 13.96
N THR A 110 -19.33 -11.59 13.79
CA THR A 110 -19.15 -10.31 14.53
C THR A 110 -20.26 -10.02 15.55
N THR A 111 -21.07 -11.02 15.91
CA THR A 111 -22.04 -11.00 17.02
C THR A 111 -21.79 -12.19 17.92
#